data_AF-G1MP06-F1
#
_entry.id   AF-G1MP06-F1
#
_cell.length_a   1.000
_cell.length_b   1.000
_cell.length_c   1.000
_cell.angle_alpha   90.00
_cell.angle_beta   90.00
_cell.angle_gamma   90.00
#
_symmetry.space_group_name_H-M   'P 1'
#
loop_
_entity.id
_entity.type
_entity.pdbx_description
1 polymer ?
#
loop_
_entity_poly.entity_id
_entity_poly.type
_entity_poly.pdbx_seq_one_letter_code
_entity_poly.pdbx_strand_id
1 'polypeptide(L)'
;MLKKQSAGLVLWGAILFVAWNALLLLFFWTRPSPGRLPSESALDDDPAVLTREVIRLAEDAEVELERQRGLLQQIREHHARWSQRWRAPTATVPAPPRAPASSAPAVIPILVIACDRSTVRRCLDKLLHYRPSAEHFPIIVSQDCGHEETAQVIASYGSAVTHIRQPDLSSIAVPPDHRKFQGYYKIARHYRWALGQVFHRFKFPAAVVVEDDLEVAPDFFEYFQATYPLLRADPSLWCVSAWNDNGKEQMVDSSKPELLYRTDFFPGLGWLLLAELWAELEPKWPRAFWDDWMRRPEQRQGRACVRPEISRTMTFGRKGVSHGQFFDQHLKFIKLNQHFVPFTQLDLSYLRQETYDRDFLARVYGAPLLQVEKVRTSERNELGEVRVQYTGRDSFKAFAKALGVMDDLKSGVPRAGYRGIVSFLFRGRRVHLAPPQTWDGYDPSWN
;
A
#
# COMPACT_ATOMS: atom_id res chain seq x y z
N MET A 1 28.45 36.66 -26.63
CA MET A 1 27.70 35.53 -27.22
C MET A 1 26.46 35.08 -26.43
N LEU A 2 26.18 35.59 -25.21
CA LEU A 2 25.02 35.13 -24.41
C LEU A 2 23.64 35.72 -24.77
N LYS A 3 23.54 36.79 -25.56
CA LYS A 3 22.22 37.37 -25.94
C LYS A 3 21.45 36.60 -27.02
N LYS A 4 22.10 35.70 -27.79
CA LYS A 4 21.45 34.92 -28.85
C LYS A 4 20.77 33.64 -28.34
N GLN A 5 21.21 33.07 -27.21
CA GLN A 5 20.63 31.84 -26.66
C GLN A 5 19.32 32.08 -25.88
N SER A 6 19.15 33.24 -25.24
CA SER A 6 17.92 33.59 -24.52
C SER A 6 16.73 33.82 -25.47
N ALA A 7 16.97 34.38 -26.66
CA ALA A 7 15.92 34.57 -27.66
C ALA A 7 15.36 33.24 -28.20
N GLY A 8 16.21 32.21 -28.32
CA GLY A 8 15.79 30.87 -28.72
C GLY A 8 14.90 30.19 -27.67
N LEU A 9 15.24 30.32 -26.38
CA LEU A 9 14.44 29.76 -25.28
C LEU A 9 13.07 30.43 -25.14
N VAL A 10 13.00 31.75 -25.33
CA VAL A 10 11.73 32.49 -25.32
C VAL A 10 10.87 32.10 -26.52
N LEU A 11 11.48 31.92 -27.70
CA LEU A 11 10.77 31.47 -28.91
C LEU A 11 10.23 30.05 -28.74
N TRP A 12 11.03 29.11 -28.20
CA TRP A 12 10.59 27.76 -27.89
C TRP A 12 9.51 27.72 -26.81
N GLY A 13 9.61 28.57 -25.80
CA GLY A 13 8.56 28.76 -24.78
C GLY A 13 7.25 29.26 -25.38
N ALA A 14 7.31 30.22 -26.31
CA ALA A 14 6.14 30.73 -27.02
C ALA A 14 5.51 29.67 -27.94
N ILE A 15 6.33 28.89 -28.66
CA ILE A 15 5.85 27.79 -29.51
C ILE A 15 5.16 26.72 -28.66
N LEU A 16 5.75 26.32 -27.54
CA LEU A 16 5.15 25.36 -26.61
C LEU A 16 3.85 25.87 -26.01
N PHE A 17 3.79 27.15 -25.66
CA PHE A 17 2.58 27.78 -25.13
C PHE A 17 1.45 27.80 -26.17
N VAL A 18 1.75 28.17 -27.42
CA VAL A 18 0.76 28.16 -28.51
C VAL A 18 0.31 26.74 -28.84
N ALA A 19 1.24 25.78 -28.92
CA ALA A 19 0.91 24.37 -29.17
C ALA A 19 0.04 23.77 -28.06
N TRP A 20 0.31 24.13 -26.79
CA TRP A 20 -0.48 23.70 -25.64
C TRP A 20 -1.90 24.26 -25.68
N ASN A 21 -2.05 25.55 -26.00
CA ASN A 21 -3.37 26.17 -26.12
C ASN A 21 -4.15 25.65 -27.35
N ALA A 22 -3.48 25.33 -28.45
CA ALA A 22 -4.10 24.68 -29.61
C ALA A 22 -4.59 23.26 -29.30
N LEU A 23 -3.83 22.49 -28.50
CA LEU A 23 -4.24 21.18 -28.00
C LEU A 23 -5.43 21.27 -27.04
N LEU A 24 -5.47 22.29 -26.18
CA LEU A 24 -6.62 22.55 -25.31
C LEU A 24 -7.86 22.91 -26.14
N LEU A 25 -7.73 23.77 -27.14
CA LEU A 25 -8.83 24.11 -28.06
C LEU A 25 -9.35 22.86 -28.78
N LEU A 26 -8.48 22.01 -29.33
CA LEU A 26 -8.87 20.74 -29.94
C LEU A 26 -9.56 19.79 -28.94
N PHE A 27 -9.08 19.75 -27.69
CA PHE A 27 -9.67 18.94 -26.63
C PHE A 27 -11.06 19.43 -26.22
N PHE A 28 -11.29 20.74 -26.20
CA PHE A 28 -12.61 21.32 -25.94
C PHE A 28 -13.55 21.20 -27.15
N TRP A 29 -13.02 21.26 -28.38
CA TRP A 29 -13.81 21.07 -29.60
C TRP A 29 -14.29 19.63 -29.79
N THR A 30 -13.53 18.65 -29.28
CA THR A 30 -13.82 17.21 -29.44
C THR A 30 -14.68 16.63 -28.30
N ARG A 31 -15.08 17.43 -27.31
CA ARG A 31 -16.05 17.02 -26.30
C ARG A 31 -17.47 17.44 -26.68
N PRO A 32 -18.43 16.51 -26.81
CA PRO A 32 -19.83 16.88 -26.78
C PRO A 32 -20.20 17.27 -25.34
N SER A 33 -20.84 18.43 -25.17
CA SER A 33 -21.45 18.79 -23.89
C SER A 33 -22.62 17.84 -23.59
N PRO A 34 -22.81 17.37 -22.34
CA PRO A 34 -23.98 16.61 -21.97
C PRO A 34 -25.20 17.54 -21.93
N GLY A 35 -26.21 17.29 -22.78
CA GLY A 35 -27.55 17.86 -22.60
C GLY A 35 -28.18 18.69 -23.72
N ARG A 36 -27.84 18.51 -25.00
CA ARG A 36 -28.61 19.10 -26.13
C ARG A 36 -29.04 18.04 -27.15
N LEU A 37 -30.35 17.93 -27.38
CA LEU A 37 -30.95 17.20 -28.52
C LEU A 37 -30.73 17.99 -29.83
N PRO A 38 -30.68 17.32 -30.99
CA PRO A 38 -30.24 17.93 -32.24
C PRO A 38 -31.37 18.72 -32.91
N SER A 39 -31.09 19.96 -33.31
CA SER A 39 -31.86 20.68 -34.31
C SER A 39 -30.91 21.16 -35.41
N GLU A 40 -31.24 20.80 -36.65
CA GLU A 40 -30.58 21.24 -37.87
C GLU A 40 -30.61 22.77 -38.02
N SER A 41 -29.45 23.38 -38.18
CA SER A 41 -29.15 24.29 -39.30
C SER A 41 -27.70 24.76 -39.21
N ALA A 42 -27.10 24.90 -40.38
CA ALA A 42 -25.69 25.19 -40.59
C ALA A 42 -25.36 26.70 -40.44
N LEU A 43 -24.10 26.95 -40.07
CA LEU A 43 -23.29 28.13 -40.43
C LEU A 43 -23.83 29.50 -40.00
N ASP A 44 -23.33 29.98 -38.85
CA ASP A 44 -23.02 31.41 -38.70
C ASP A 44 -21.76 31.55 -37.83
N ASP A 45 -20.60 31.54 -38.48
CA ASP A 45 -19.32 31.99 -37.89
C ASP A 45 -19.39 33.51 -37.75
N ASP A 46 -20.05 34.01 -36.70
CA ASP A 46 -19.97 35.42 -36.31
C ASP A 46 -18.79 35.62 -35.34
N PRO A 47 -17.69 36.27 -35.77
CA PRO A 47 -16.53 36.55 -34.92
C PRO A 47 -16.89 37.33 -33.65
N ALA A 48 -18.00 38.09 -33.68
CA ALA A 48 -18.45 38.89 -32.55
C ALA A 48 -19.06 38.05 -31.42
N VAL A 49 -19.56 36.83 -31.70
CA VAL A 49 -20.09 35.91 -30.67
C VAL A 49 -18.93 35.17 -29.99
N LEU A 50 -17.98 34.67 -30.77
CA LEU A 50 -16.78 34.00 -30.25
C LEU A 50 -15.95 34.95 -29.38
N THR A 51 -15.77 36.20 -29.81
CA THR A 51 -15.04 37.22 -29.04
C THR A 51 -15.73 37.52 -27.70
N ARG A 52 -17.07 37.58 -27.69
CA ARG A 52 -17.85 37.78 -26.44
C ARG A 52 -17.72 36.58 -25.49
N GLU A 53 -17.67 35.37 -26.01
CA GLU A 53 -17.54 34.16 -25.20
C GLU A 53 -16.13 34.02 -24.59
N VAL A 54 -15.09 34.41 -25.35
CA VAL A 54 -13.70 34.47 -24.85
C VAL A 54 -13.52 35.55 -23.77
N ILE A 55 -14.11 36.74 -23.95
CA ILE A 55 -14.08 37.80 -22.94
C ILE A 55 -14.74 37.32 -21.65
N ARG A 56 -15.91 36.68 -21.75
CA ARG A 56 -16.63 36.14 -20.59
C ARG A 56 -15.83 35.07 -19.85
N LEU A 57 -15.16 34.17 -20.58
CA LEU A 57 -14.29 33.16 -19.98
C LEU A 57 -13.07 33.77 -19.29
N ALA A 58 -12.52 34.87 -19.83
CA ALA A 58 -11.43 35.60 -19.19
C ALA A 58 -11.87 36.28 -17.89
N GLU A 59 -13.05 36.91 -17.88
CA GLU A 59 -13.64 37.51 -16.69
C GLU A 59 -13.94 36.46 -15.60
N ASP A 60 -14.53 35.31 -15.98
CA ASP A 60 -14.80 34.21 -15.05
C ASP A 60 -13.49 33.63 -14.47
N ALA A 61 -12.43 33.57 -15.26
CA ALA A 61 -11.12 33.11 -14.81
C ALA A 61 -10.44 34.10 -13.85
N GLU A 62 -10.58 35.41 -14.10
CA GLU A 62 -10.07 36.46 -13.19
C GLU A 62 -10.76 36.42 -11.84
N VAL A 63 -12.09 36.25 -11.81
CA VAL A 63 -12.86 36.12 -10.56
C VAL A 63 -12.43 34.90 -9.75
N GLU A 64 -12.20 33.76 -10.41
CA GLU A 64 -11.74 32.55 -9.72
C GLU A 64 -10.28 32.69 -9.23
N LEU A 65 -9.42 33.39 -9.97
CA LEU A 65 -8.05 33.72 -9.55
C LEU A 65 -8.04 34.64 -8.32
N GLU A 66 -8.92 35.64 -8.25
CA GLU A 66 -9.05 36.49 -7.07
C GLU A 66 -9.55 35.69 -5.85
N ARG A 67 -10.50 34.77 -6.06
CA ARG A 67 -10.98 33.86 -5.01
C ARG A 67 -9.87 32.95 -4.48
N GLN A 68 -9.06 32.38 -5.38
CA GLN A 68 -7.91 31.55 -5.01
C GLN A 68 -6.84 32.35 -4.28
N ARG A 69 -6.60 33.62 -4.68
CA ARG A 69 -5.68 34.51 -4.00
C ARG A 69 -6.15 34.84 -2.58
N GLY A 70 -7.45 35.06 -2.39
CA GLY A 70 -8.06 35.24 -1.06
C GLY A 70 -7.91 34.02 -0.15
N LEU A 71 -8.14 32.81 -0.69
CA LEU A 71 -7.94 31.55 0.04
C LEU A 71 -6.47 31.36 0.44
N LEU A 72 -5.52 31.65 -0.45
CA LEU A 72 -4.09 31.58 -0.16
C LEU A 72 -3.66 32.57 0.93
N GLN A 73 -4.28 33.75 0.96
CA GLN A 73 -4.02 34.75 1.99
C GLN A 73 -4.58 34.32 3.36
N GLN A 74 -5.78 33.74 3.40
CA GLN A 74 -6.35 33.13 4.61
C GLN A 74 -5.48 31.98 5.14
N ILE A 75 -4.97 31.11 4.26
CA ILE A 75 -4.05 30.02 4.65
C ILE A 75 -2.76 30.58 5.24
N ARG A 76 -2.17 31.64 4.64
CA ARG A 76 -0.97 32.29 5.17
C ARG A 76 -1.22 32.95 6.53
N GLU A 77 -2.36 33.60 6.72
CA GLU A 77 -2.74 34.22 8.00
C GLU A 77 -3.01 33.18 9.10
N HIS A 78 -3.68 32.07 8.76
CA HIS A 78 -3.85 30.94 9.68
C HIS A 78 -2.53 30.27 10.03
N HIS A 79 -1.60 30.13 9.08
CA HIS A 79 -0.25 29.60 9.29
C HIS A 79 0.61 30.54 10.16
N ALA A 80 0.48 31.86 10.00
CA ALA A 80 1.14 32.85 10.86
C ALA A 80 0.61 32.81 12.31
N ARG A 81 -0.71 32.63 12.50
CA ARG A 81 -1.32 32.45 13.84
C ARG A 81 -0.95 31.10 14.48
N TRP A 82 -0.86 30.04 13.69
CA TRP A 82 -0.39 28.72 14.15
C TRP A 82 1.08 28.74 14.58
N SER A 83 1.94 29.43 13.82
CA SER A 83 3.37 29.52 14.14
C SER A 83 3.69 30.42 15.35
N GLN A 84 2.84 31.40 15.65
CA GLN A 84 2.96 32.19 16.89
C GLN A 84 2.47 31.45 18.15
N ARG A 85 1.51 30.51 18.02
CA ARG A 85 0.99 29.72 19.15
C ARG A 85 2.02 28.70 19.69
N TRP A 86 3.11 28.44 18.97
CA TRP A 86 4.23 27.59 19.37
C TRP A 86 5.48 28.34 19.85
N ARG A 87 5.40 29.66 20.05
CA ARG A 87 6.46 30.45 20.68
C ARG A 87 5.96 31.09 21.97
N ALA A 88 5.86 30.29 23.03
CA ALA A 88 5.77 30.77 24.41
C ALA A 88 6.78 29.99 25.28
N PRO A 89 7.28 30.59 26.39
CA PRO A 89 8.56 30.21 27.00
C PRO A 89 8.50 28.87 27.75
N THR A 90 9.64 28.19 27.73
CA THR A 90 9.99 26.95 28.43
C THR A 90 9.62 26.98 29.91
N ALA A 91 8.58 26.22 30.29
CA ALA A 91 8.44 25.67 31.63
C ALA A 91 9.13 24.30 31.67
N THR A 92 10.02 24.10 32.65
CA THR A 92 10.78 22.87 32.86
C THR A 92 9.85 21.69 33.14
N VAL A 93 9.76 20.77 32.18
CA VAL A 93 9.10 19.45 32.36
C VAL A 93 10.10 18.52 33.06
N PRO A 94 9.71 17.74 34.08
CA PRO A 94 10.59 16.76 34.70
C PRO A 94 10.96 15.69 33.66
N ALA A 95 12.24 15.33 33.60
CA ALA A 95 12.73 14.33 32.66
C ALA A 95 11.97 13.01 32.83
N PRO A 96 11.49 12.37 31.74
CA PRO A 96 10.93 11.03 31.82
C PRO A 96 12.02 10.06 32.30
N PRO A 97 11.64 8.99 33.03
CA PRO A 97 12.61 8.00 33.48
C PRO A 97 13.37 7.46 32.28
N ARG A 98 14.71 7.48 32.37
CA ARG A 98 15.63 6.96 31.35
C ARG A 98 15.15 5.58 30.91
N ALA A 99 14.69 5.48 29.68
CA ALA A 99 14.61 4.21 28.98
C ALA A 99 16.01 3.57 29.02
N PRO A 100 16.13 2.26 29.29
CA PRO A 100 17.41 1.59 29.29
C PRO A 100 18.10 1.77 27.92
N ALA A 101 19.42 1.89 27.97
CA ALA A 101 20.31 2.23 26.86
C ALA A 101 19.93 1.50 25.55
N SER A 102 19.80 2.27 24.47
CA SER A 102 19.51 1.73 23.15
C SER A 102 20.59 0.73 22.76
N SER A 103 20.20 -0.53 22.57
CA SER A 103 20.94 -1.43 21.70
C SER A 103 21.18 -0.73 20.36
N ALA A 104 22.34 -0.95 19.74
CA ALA A 104 22.60 -0.45 18.39
C ALA A 104 21.40 -0.74 17.47
N PRO A 105 21.03 0.17 16.56
CA PRO A 105 19.89 -0.02 15.67
C PRO A 105 20.04 -1.34 14.90
N ALA A 106 19.00 -2.18 14.91
CA ALA A 106 19.06 -3.47 14.24
C ALA A 106 19.22 -3.28 12.72
N VAL A 107 20.13 -4.03 12.11
CA VAL A 107 20.27 -4.07 10.65
C VAL A 107 19.19 -4.97 10.07
N ILE A 108 18.31 -4.41 9.24
CA ILE A 108 17.19 -5.09 8.61
C ILE A 108 17.36 -4.99 7.09
N PRO A 109 17.89 -6.02 6.41
CA PRO A 109 18.06 -6.00 4.97
C PRO A 109 16.71 -5.92 4.25
N ILE A 110 16.70 -5.23 3.11
CA ILE A 110 15.61 -5.30 2.14
C ILE A 110 15.99 -6.32 1.07
N LEU A 111 15.27 -7.45 1.03
CA LEU A 111 15.38 -8.45 -0.02
C LEU A 111 14.41 -8.13 -1.15
N VAL A 112 14.93 -7.68 -2.28
CA VAL A 112 14.15 -7.46 -3.51
C VAL A 112 14.17 -8.74 -4.35
N ILE A 113 13.00 -9.29 -4.66
CA ILE A 113 12.80 -10.44 -5.54
C ILE A 113 12.56 -9.92 -6.95
N ALA A 114 13.48 -10.19 -7.88
CA ALA A 114 13.42 -9.75 -9.27
C ALA A 114 13.59 -10.92 -10.25
N CYS A 115 13.19 -10.72 -11.51
CA CYS A 115 13.30 -11.73 -12.56
C CYS A 115 13.60 -11.06 -13.91
N ASP A 116 12.57 -10.73 -14.68
CA ASP A 116 12.64 -10.36 -16.10
C ASP A 116 11.99 -9.00 -16.43
N ARG A 117 11.71 -8.17 -15.40
CA ARG A 117 11.08 -6.86 -15.56
C ARG A 117 12.08 -5.73 -15.30
N SER A 118 12.47 -4.99 -16.33
CA SER A 118 13.34 -3.82 -16.20
C SER A 118 12.70 -2.68 -15.38
N THR A 119 11.38 -2.72 -15.18
CA THR A 119 10.66 -1.86 -14.24
C THR A 119 11.06 -2.05 -12.77
N VAL A 120 11.90 -3.04 -12.43
CA VAL A 120 12.59 -3.11 -11.12
C VAL A 120 13.29 -1.79 -10.77
N ARG A 121 13.69 -1.01 -11.79
CA ARG A 121 14.15 0.38 -11.66
C ARG A 121 13.22 1.22 -10.77
N ARG A 122 11.90 1.19 -11.02
CA ARG A 122 10.92 1.96 -10.26
C ARG A 122 10.89 1.55 -8.78
N CYS A 123 10.97 0.25 -8.50
CA CYS A 123 11.04 -0.28 -7.14
C CYS A 123 12.32 0.20 -6.43
N LEU A 124 13.47 0.03 -7.07
CA LEU A 124 14.78 0.40 -6.51
C LEU A 124 14.94 1.91 -6.33
N ASP A 125 14.48 2.73 -7.28
CA ASP A 125 14.54 4.19 -7.18
C ASP A 125 13.80 4.68 -5.93
N LYS A 126 12.63 4.10 -5.63
CA LYS A 126 11.81 4.48 -4.47
C LYS A 126 12.38 3.95 -3.15
N LEU A 127 12.88 2.72 -3.14
CA LEU A 127 13.59 2.17 -1.98
C LEU A 127 14.81 3.02 -1.64
N LEU A 128 15.65 3.36 -2.62
CA LEU A 128 16.85 4.17 -2.40
C LEU A 128 16.52 5.61 -2.00
N HIS A 129 15.49 6.20 -2.61
CA HIS A 129 15.07 7.57 -2.30
C HIS A 129 14.63 7.75 -0.85
N TYR A 130 13.86 6.80 -0.30
CA TYR A 130 13.35 6.89 1.08
C TYR A 130 14.22 6.18 2.12
N ARG A 131 15.32 5.50 1.73
CA ARG A 131 16.18 4.77 2.66
C ARG A 131 16.92 5.74 3.61
N PRO A 132 16.72 5.63 4.93
CA PRO A 132 17.36 6.55 5.88
C PRO A 132 18.84 6.23 6.15
N SER A 133 19.25 4.96 6.00
CA SER A 133 20.63 4.52 6.20
C SER A 133 20.92 3.28 5.36
N ALA A 134 22.03 3.31 4.61
CA ALA A 134 22.52 2.14 3.87
C ALA A 134 23.07 1.04 4.79
N GLU A 135 23.54 1.42 5.98
CA GLU A 135 24.07 0.49 6.99
C GLU A 135 22.93 -0.27 7.69
N HIS A 136 21.86 0.43 8.08
CA HIS A 136 20.72 -0.20 8.76
C HIS A 136 19.81 -0.95 7.79
N PHE A 137 19.71 -0.51 6.52
CA PHE A 137 18.85 -1.11 5.51
C PHE A 137 19.63 -1.45 4.23
N PRO A 138 20.57 -2.42 4.29
CA PRO A 138 21.24 -2.90 3.08
C PRO A 138 20.22 -3.50 2.12
N ILE A 139 20.32 -3.17 0.84
CA ILE A 139 19.40 -3.68 -0.19
C ILE A 139 20.09 -4.82 -0.94
N ILE A 140 19.47 -5.99 -0.93
CA ILE A 140 19.91 -7.18 -1.66
C ILE A 140 18.89 -7.46 -2.75
N VAL A 141 19.33 -7.41 -4.01
CA VAL A 141 18.50 -7.76 -5.17
C VAL A 141 18.83 -9.18 -5.59
N SER A 142 17.88 -10.08 -5.39
CA SER A 142 17.96 -11.47 -5.82
C SER A 142 17.25 -11.61 -7.16
N GLN A 143 18.01 -11.84 -8.23
CA GLN A 143 17.48 -11.96 -9.59
C GLN A 143 17.40 -13.44 -10.03
N ASP A 144 16.23 -13.90 -10.44
CA ASP A 144 16.03 -15.17 -11.16
C ASP A 144 16.00 -14.92 -12.70
N CYS A 145 15.67 -15.94 -13.48
CA CYS A 145 15.30 -15.87 -14.90
C CYS A 145 16.45 -15.58 -15.87
N GLY A 146 17.58 -15.03 -15.40
CA GLY A 146 18.74 -14.74 -16.24
C GLY A 146 18.47 -13.67 -17.30
N HIS A 147 17.52 -12.77 -17.05
CA HIS A 147 17.15 -11.73 -18.01
C HIS A 147 18.20 -10.61 -18.04
N GLU A 148 18.88 -10.46 -19.17
CA GLU A 148 20.06 -9.60 -19.30
C GLU A 148 19.73 -8.10 -19.14
N GLU A 149 18.64 -7.61 -19.73
CA GLU A 149 18.24 -6.19 -19.58
C GLU A 149 17.97 -5.84 -18.10
N THR A 150 17.26 -6.72 -17.38
CA THR A 150 17.00 -6.54 -15.95
C THR A 150 18.30 -6.61 -15.15
N ALA A 151 19.23 -7.51 -15.50
CA ALA A 151 20.53 -7.62 -14.86
C ALA A 151 21.36 -6.34 -15.03
N GLN A 152 21.33 -5.73 -16.22
CA GLN A 152 22.00 -4.47 -16.53
C GLN A 152 21.38 -3.29 -15.75
N VAL A 153 20.05 -3.24 -15.65
CA VAL A 153 19.36 -2.25 -14.81
C VAL A 153 19.82 -2.36 -13.36
N ILE A 154 19.81 -3.57 -12.78
CA ILE A 154 20.25 -3.78 -11.38
C ILE A 154 21.72 -3.42 -11.21
N ALA A 155 22.59 -3.85 -12.13
CA ALA A 155 24.02 -3.56 -12.09
C ALA A 155 24.32 -2.05 -12.16
N SER A 156 23.48 -1.26 -12.86
CA SER A 156 23.67 0.19 -12.98
C SER A 156 23.57 0.95 -11.65
N TYR A 157 22.99 0.35 -10.60
CA TYR A 157 22.96 0.93 -9.25
C TYR A 157 24.29 0.77 -8.48
N GLY A 158 25.26 0.01 -9.02
CA GLY A 158 26.58 -0.14 -8.42
C GLY A 158 26.53 -0.64 -6.98
N SER A 159 27.30 -0.01 -6.09
CA SER A 159 27.38 -0.36 -4.67
C SER A 159 26.16 0.04 -3.83
N ALA A 160 25.16 0.72 -4.42
CA ALA A 160 23.94 1.07 -3.69
C ALA A 160 23.11 -0.17 -3.31
N VAL A 161 23.28 -1.27 -4.03
CA VAL A 161 22.62 -2.56 -3.84
C VAL A 161 23.61 -3.73 -3.98
N THR A 162 23.29 -4.87 -3.38
CA THR A 162 24.00 -6.14 -3.60
C THR A 162 23.20 -7.00 -4.57
N HIS A 163 23.74 -7.25 -5.77
CA HIS A 163 23.09 -8.09 -6.77
C HIS A 163 23.55 -9.56 -6.66
N ILE A 164 22.62 -10.47 -6.36
CA ILE A 164 22.84 -11.91 -6.36
C ILE A 164 21.93 -12.58 -7.41
N ARG A 165 22.41 -13.65 -8.03
CA ARG A 165 21.70 -14.35 -9.11
C ARG A 165 21.37 -15.78 -8.70
N GLN A 166 20.11 -16.16 -8.86
CA GLN A 166 19.65 -17.52 -8.63
C GLN A 166 20.43 -18.45 -9.61
N PRO A 167 21.11 -19.51 -9.12
CA PRO A 167 22.04 -20.30 -9.92
C PRO A 167 21.40 -21.38 -10.80
N ASP A 168 20.25 -21.93 -10.38
CA ASP A 168 19.50 -22.97 -11.09
C ASP A 168 18.33 -22.36 -11.89
N LEU A 169 18.58 -22.10 -13.17
CA LEU A 169 17.60 -21.61 -14.14
C LEU A 169 16.85 -22.73 -14.89
N SER A 170 17.08 -23.99 -14.52
CA SER A 170 16.49 -25.14 -15.21
C SER A 170 14.96 -25.16 -15.11
N SER A 171 14.33 -25.85 -16.06
CA SER A 171 12.91 -26.15 -16.01
C SER A 171 12.60 -27.13 -14.88
N ILE A 172 11.54 -26.85 -14.11
CA ILE A 172 11.09 -27.71 -13.02
C ILE A 172 10.07 -28.71 -13.57
N ALA A 173 10.26 -30.00 -13.28
CA ALA A 173 9.27 -31.04 -13.58
C ALA A 173 8.01 -30.83 -12.73
N VAL A 174 6.87 -30.61 -13.38
CA VAL A 174 5.56 -30.36 -12.75
C VAL A 174 4.56 -31.46 -13.07
N PRO A 175 3.61 -31.75 -12.16
CA PRO A 175 2.47 -32.62 -12.44
C PRO A 175 1.67 -32.19 -13.70
N PRO A 176 0.97 -33.12 -14.39
CA PRO A 176 0.23 -32.82 -15.62
C PRO A 176 -0.81 -31.69 -15.48
N ASP A 177 -1.50 -31.64 -14.35
CA ASP A 177 -2.48 -30.61 -13.96
C ASP A 177 -1.83 -29.25 -13.66
N HIS A 178 -0.52 -29.22 -13.41
CA HIS A 178 0.23 -28.01 -13.08
C HIS A 178 1.07 -27.43 -14.23
N ARG A 179 0.91 -27.94 -15.46
CA ARG A 179 1.68 -27.45 -16.64
C ARG A 179 1.58 -25.94 -16.84
N LYS A 180 0.40 -25.34 -16.62
CA LYS A 180 0.18 -23.88 -16.74
C LYS A 180 0.78 -23.09 -15.58
N PHE A 181 1.17 -23.74 -14.49
CA PHE A 181 1.63 -23.11 -13.25
C PHE A 181 3.15 -23.21 -13.06
N GLN A 182 3.91 -23.51 -14.11
CA GLN A 182 5.37 -23.65 -14.02
C GLN A 182 6.05 -22.40 -13.44
N GLY A 183 5.52 -21.20 -13.71
CA GLY A 183 6.00 -19.96 -13.11
C GLY A 183 5.94 -19.98 -11.57
N TYR A 184 4.86 -20.49 -10.97
CA TYR A 184 4.73 -20.58 -9.51
C TYR A 184 5.74 -21.52 -8.86
N TYR A 185 6.18 -22.57 -9.57
CA TYR A 185 7.26 -23.43 -9.10
C TYR A 185 8.61 -22.71 -9.12
N LYS A 186 8.89 -21.91 -10.16
CA LYS A 186 10.10 -21.09 -10.24
C LYS A 186 10.13 -20.03 -9.14
N ILE A 187 9.01 -19.33 -8.91
CA ILE A 187 8.86 -18.38 -7.80
C ILE A 187 9.18 -19.06 -6.47
N ALA A 188 8.58 -20.21 -6.15
CA ALA A 188 8.82 -20.90 -4.89
C ALA A 188 10.29 -21.33 -4.73
N ARG A 189 10.94 -21.81 -5.80
CA ARG A 189 12.38 -22.12 -5.81
C ARG A 189 13.22 -20.86 -5.55
N HIS A 190 12.89 -19.74 -6.20
CA HIS A 190 13.62 -18.48 -6.06
C HIS A 190 13.51 -17.90 -4.66
N TYR A 191 12.30 -17.82 -4.09
CA TYR A 191 12.08 -17.40 -2.71
C TYR A 191 12.90 -18.24 -1.73
N ARG A 192 12.88 -19.57 -1.88
CA ARG A 192 13.66 -20.47 -1.02
C ARG A 192 15.15 -20.18 -1.08
N TRP A 193 15.70 -20.05 -2.29
CA TRP A 193 17.11 -19.76 -2.46
C TRP A 193 17.47 -18.38 -1.92
N ALA A 194 16.69 -17.35 -2.22
CA ALA A 194 16.94 -15.97 -1.82
C ALA A 194 16.90 -15.77 -0.30
N LEU A 195 15.87 -16.30 0.37
CA LEU A 195 15.77 -16.27 1.83
C LEU A 195 16.90 -17.10 2.47
N GLY A 196 17.23 -18.25 1.87
CA GLY A 196 18.40 -19.03 2.27
C GLY A 196 19.71 -18.22 2.16
N GLN A 197 19.89 -17.39 1.14
CA GLN A 197 21.05 -16.49 1.08
C GLN A 197 21.04 -15.49 2.23
N VAL A 198 19.91 -14.81 2.47
CA VAL A 198 19.79 -13.80 3.53
C VAL A 198 20.11 -14.37 4.91
N PHE A 199 19.52 -15.52 5.25
CA PHE A 199 19.63 -16.09 6.60
C PHE A 199 20.83 -17.02 6.78
N HIS A 200 21.30 -17.72 5.74
CA HIS A 200 22.44 -18.64 5.86
C HIS A 200 23.77 -18.04 5.43
N ARG A 201 23.79 -17.26 4.35
CA ARG A 201 25.03 -16.69 3.80
C ARG A 201 25.33 -15.32 4.42
N PHE A 202 24.35 -14.42 4.42
CA PHE A 202 24.49 -13.09 4.98
C PHE A 202 24.26 -13.04 6.51
N LYS A 203 23.62 -14.07 7.07
CA LYS A 203 23.38 -14.21 8.53
C LYS A 203 22.63 -13.04 9.16
N PHE A 204 21.72 -12.40 8.41
CA PHE A 204 20.87 -11.36 8.99
C PHE A 204 19.82 -11.95 9.94
N PRO A 205 19.42 -11.24 11.01
CA PRO A 205 18.46 -11.74 11.99
C PRO A 205 17.00 -11.63 11.53
N ALA A 206 16.74 -10.80 10.51
CA ALA A 206 15.43 -10.56 9.93
C ALA A 206 15.60 -10.05 8.49
N ALA A 207 14.50 -9.93 7.75
CA ALA A 207 14.51 -9.33 6.41
C ALA A 207 13.15 -8.75 6.05
N VAL A 208 13.12 -7.66 5.29
CA VAL A 208 11.89 -7.20 4.60
C VAL A 208 11.94 -7.67 3.16
N VAL A 209 10.95 -8.46 2.76
CA VAL A 209 10.84 -9.01 1.40
C VAL A 209 9.93 -8.12 0.56
N VAL A 210 10.42 -7.70 -0.60
CA VAL A 210 9.75 -6.80 -1.55
C VAL A 210 9.85 -7.39 -2.96
N GLU A 211 8.75 -7.45 -3.71
CA GLU A 211 8.79 -7.85 -5.13
C GLU A 211 9.16 -6.66 -6.03
N ASP A 212 9.76 -6.93 -7.19
CA ASP A 212 10.24 -5.92 -8.15
C ASP A 212 9.15 -5.02 -8.75
N ASP A 213 7.88 -5.34 -8.55
CA ASP A 213 6.73 -4.55 -8.99
C ASP A 213 6.04 -3.73 -7.89
N LEU A 214 6.70 -3.58 -6.73
CA LEU A 214 6.21 -2.77 -5.63
C LEU A 214 6.86 -1.38 -5.61
N GLU A 215 6.05 -0.35 -5.34
CA GLU A 215 6.51 0.97 -4.96
C GLU A 215 6.26 1.18 -3.46
N VAL A 216 7.26 1.72 -2.74
CA VAL A 216 7.23 1.93 -1.30
C VAL A 216 6.82 3.36 -0.92
N ALA A 217 6.16 3.51 0.23
CA ALA A 217 5.75 4.79 0.79
C ALA A 217 6.92 5.55 1.45
N PRO A 218 6.79 6.86 1.68
CA PRO A 218 7.83 7.67 2.33
C PRO A 218 8.25 7.19 3.73
N ASP A 219 7.33 6.57 4.47
CA ASP A 219 7.53 6.05 5.83
C ASP A 219 7.74 4.52 5.87
N PHE A 220 8.03 3.87 4.73
CA PHE A 220 8.20 2.41 4.66
C PHE A 220 9.27 1.89 5.63
N PHE A 221 10.44 2.52 5.67
CA PHE A 221 11.53 2.11 6.56
C PHE A 221 11.22 2.42 8.02
N GLU A 222 10.63 3.59 8.29
CA GLU A 222 10.20 4.03 9.62
C GLU A 222 9.17 3.05 10.22
N TYR A 223 8.24 2.57 9.40
CA TYR A 223 7.25 1.57 9.77
C TYR A 223 7.88 0.24 10.21
N PHE A 224 8.82 -0.31 9.42
CA PHE A 224 9.49 -1.57 9.78
C PHE A 224 10.46 -1.42 10.95
N GLN A 225 11.12 -0.26 11.07
CA GLN A 225 12.00 0.02 12.21
C GLN A 225 11.22 0.02 13.53
N ALA A 226 10.04 0.64 13.55
CA ALA A 226 9.21 0.73 14.76
C ALA A 226 8.51 -0.60 15.12
N THR A 227 8.17 -1.41 14.11
CA THR A 227 7.41 -2.66 14.32
C THR A 227 8.29 -3.90 14.47
N TYR A 228 9.56 -3.85 14.07
CA TYR A 228 10.50 -4.95 14.30
C TYR A 228 10.63 -5.36 15.79
N PRO A 229 10.73 -4.43 16.76
CA PRO A 229 10.73 -4.79 18.19
C PRO A 229 9.46 -5.51 18.64
N LEU A 230 8.29 -5.17 18.07
CA LEU A 230 7.04 -5.88 18.37
C LEU A 230 7.10 -7.33 17.89
N LEU A 231 7.52 -7.54 16.64
CA LEU A 231 7.64 -8.88 16.06
C LEU A 231 8.64 -9.75 16.83
N ARG A 232 9.74 -9.16 17.34
CA ARG A 232 10.73 -9.86 18.18
C ARG A 232 10.19 -10.24 19.55
N ALA A 233 9.31 -9.43 20.13
CA ALA A 233 8.85 -9.59 21.50
C ALA A 233 7.56 -10.42 21.65
N ASP A 234 6.69 -10.41 20.63
CA ASP A 234 5.38 -11.07 20.68
C ASP A 234 5.38 -12.35 19.81
N PRO A 235 5.49 -13.56 20.40
CA PRO A 235 5.53 -14.82 19.66
C PRO A 235 4.21 -15.17 18.96
N SER A 236 3.11 -14.48 19.29
CA SER A 236 1.86 -14.61 18.56
C SER A 236 1.87 -13.85 17.23
N LEU A 237 2.89 -13.02 16.98
CA LEU A 237 3.18 -12.44 15.68
C LEU A 237 4.21 -13.28 14.93
N TRP A 238 4.04 -13.35 13.60
CA TRP A 238 5.01 -14.00 12.71
C TRP A 238 5.44 -13.14 11.54
N CYS A 239 4.76 -12.02 11.29
CA CYS A 239 5.20 -11.07 10.27
C CYS A 239 4.70 -9.64 10.55
N VAL A 240 5.27 -8.68 9.82
CA VAL A 240 4.70 -7.35 9.64
C VAL A 240 4.55 -7.13 8.15
N SER A 241 3.38 -6.71 7.67
CA SER A 241 3.12 -6.45 6.25
C SER A 241 2.78 -4.98 6.03
N ALA A 242 3.34 -4.42 4.96
CA ALA A 242 3.04 -3.08 4.48
C ALA A 242 1.68 -2.99 3.75
N TRP A 243 0.97 -4.10 3.59
CA TRP A 243 -0.21 -4.19 2.73
C TRP A 243 -1.52 -4.29 3.52
N ASN A 244 -2.50 -3.47 3.13
CA ASN A 244 -3.90 -3.65 3.49
C ASN A 244 -4.68 -4.19 2.27
N ASP A 245 -5.14 -5.45 2.33
CA ASP A 245 -5.92 -6.08 1.26
C ASP A 245 -7.19 -5.30 0.88
N ASN A 246 -7.79 -4.57 1.82
CA ASN A 246 -8.95 -3.71 1.58
C ASN A 246 -8.57 -2.21 1.56
N GLY A 247 -7.30 -1.90 1.30
CA GLY A 247 -6.71 -0.57 1.37
C GLY A 247 -7.03 0.38 0.21
N LYS A 248 -8.20 0.27 -0.42
CA LYS A 248 -8.61 1.20 -1.50
C LYS A 248 -8.86 2.60 -0.93
N GLU A 249 -8.65 3.65 -1.73
CA GLU A 249 -8.76 5.05 -1.30
C GLU A 249 -10.03 5.35 -0.49
N GLN A 250 -11.20 4.92 -0.97
CA GLN A 250 -12.49 5.13 -0.31
C GLN A 250 -12.76 4.21 0.90
N MET A 251 -11.86 3.27 1.18
CA MET A 251 -12.00 2.22 2.20
C MET A 251 -11.03 2.36 3.37
N VAL A 252 -10.21 3.41 3.36
CA VAL A 252 -9.23 3.70 4.41
C VAL A 252 -9.47 5.11 4.96
N ASP A 253 -9.20 5.28 6.24
CA ASP A 253 -9.24 6.59 6.87
C ASP A 253 -7.94 7.35 6.62
N SER A 254 -7.98 8.30 5.68
CA SER A 254 -6.82 9.13 5.33
C SER A 254 -6.39 10.08 6.46
N SER A 255 -7.24 10.29 7.47
CA SER A 255 -6.89 11.06 8.68
C SER A 255 -6.15 10.23 9.73
N LYS A 256 -6.08 8.90 9.53
CA LYS A 256 -5.46 7.93 10.43
C LYS A 256 -4.33 7.12 9.77
N PRO A 257 -3.34 7.76 9.14
CA PRO A 257 -2.22 7.03 8.53
C PRO A 257 -1.39 6.25 9.57
N GLU A 258 -1.41 6.65 10.84
CA GLU A 258 -0.70 6.01 11.96
C GLU A 258 -1.37 4.72 12.47
N LEU A 259 -2.62 4.46 12.08
CA LEU A 259 -3.38 3.35 12.64
C LEU A 259 -2.90 2.01 12.06
N LEU A 260 -2.54 1.10 12.96
CA LEU A 260 -2.14 -0.28 12.66
C LEU A 260 -3.10 -1.28 13.30
N TYR A 261 -3.12 -2.49 12.75
CA TYR A 261 -3.99 -3.60 13.14
C TYR A 261 -3.20 -4.91 13.20
N ARG A 262 -3.75 -5.89 13.92
CA ARG A 262 -3.40 -7.31 13.75
C ARG A 262 -4.27 -7.93 12.65
N THR A 263 -3.75 -8.93 11.95
CA THR A 263 -4.49 -9.74 10.96
C THR A 263 -4.03 -11.19 10.95
N ASP A 264 -4.98 -12.11 10.85
CA ASP A 264 -4.74 -13.54 10.66
C ASP A 264 -4.49 -13.92 9.20
N PHE A 265 -4.82 -13.02 8.27
CA PHE A 265 -4.54 -13.23 6.85
C PHE A 265 -3.12 -12.77 6.54
N PHE A 266 -2.25 -13.68 6.07
CA PHE A 266 -0.91 -13.31 5.63
C PHE A 266 -0.96 -12.53 4.30
N PRO A 267 -0.65 -11.22 4.29
CA PRO A 267 -0.85 -10.41 3.09
C PRO A 267 0.34 -10.49 2.12
N GLY A 268 1.55 -10.69 2.63
CA GLY A 268 2.78 -10.55 1.84
C GLY A 268 3.03 -9.09 1.42
N LEU A 269 3.35 -8.89 0.13
CA LEU A 269 3.40 -7.59 -0.57
C LEU A 269 4.17 -6.48 0.17
N GLY A 270 5.43 -6.77 0.52
CA GLY A 270 6.26 -5.94 1.39
C GLY A 270 6.11 -6.37 2.84
N TRP A 271 6.90 -7.36 3.26
CA TRP A 271 6.69 -8.00 4.57
C TRP A 271 7.98 -8.37 5.27
N LEU A 272 8.01 -8.18 6.58
CA LEU A 272 9.10 -8.49 7.48
C LEU A 272 8.93 -9.90 8.07
N LEU A 273 10.01 -10.67 8.06
CA LEU A 273 10.12 -11.93 8.80
C LEU A 273 11.42 -12.02 9.60
N LEU A 274 11.40 -12.84 10.64
CA LEU A 274 12.58 -13.17 11.45
C LEU A 274 13.28 -14.43 10.92
N ALA A 275 14.58 -14.55 11.20
CA ALA A 275 15.37 -15.75 10.86
C ALA A 275 14.80 -17.02 11.52
N GLU A 276 14.24 -16.90 12.72
CA GLU A 276 13.61 -18.00 13.44
C GLU A 276 12.40 -18.57 12.67
N LEU A 277 11.59 -17.71 12.04
CA LEU A 277 10.49 -18.17 11.19
C LEU A 277 11.02 -18.86 9.94
N TRP A 278 12.08 -18.34 9.32
CA TRP A 278 12.68 -19.01 8.17
C TRP A 278 13.20 -20.41 8.51
N ALA A 279 13.85 -20.58 9.67
CA ALA A 279 14.29 -21.88 10.17
C ALA A 279 13.12 -22.87 10.36
N GLU A 280 11.93 -22.39 10.70
CA GLU A 280 10.72 -23.21 10.77
C GLU A 280 10.18 -23.59 9.37
N LEU A 281 10.16 -22.64 8.43
CA LEU A 281 9.49 -22.81 7.13
C LEU A 281 10.36 -23.54 6.10
N GLU A 282 11.67 -23.28 6.08
CA GLU A 282 12.58 -23.79 5.04
C GLU A 282 12.60 -25.32 4.90
N PRO A 283 12.62 -26.12 5.98
CA PRO A 283 12.65 -27.59 5.86
C PRO A 283 11.39 -28.17 5.20
N LYS A 284 10.27 -27.46 5.28
CA LYS A 284 8.95 -27.85 4.76
C LYS A 284 8.49 -26.96 3.59
N TRP A 285 9.40 -26.18 2.99
CA TRP A 285 9.07 -25.21 1.96
C TRP A 285 8.38 -25.87 0.75
N PRO A 286 7.27 -25.31 0.24
CA PRO A 286 6.47 -25.95 -0.78
C PRO A 286 7.15 -25.86 -2.16
N ARG A 287 6.72 -26.73 -3.07
CA ARG A 287 7.21 -26.70 -4.46
C ARG A 287 6.65 -25.55 -5.29
N ALA A 288 5.49 -25.01 -4.93
CA ALA A 288 4.79 -23.91 -5.60
C ALA A 288 3.79 -23.23 -4.64
N PHE A 289 3.21 -22.10 -5.05
CA PHE A 289 2.13 -21.40 -4.31
C PHE A 289 2.51 -21.09 -2.85
N TRP A 290 3.70 -20.52 -2.66
CA TRP A 290 4.32 -20.36 -1.35
C TRP A 290 3.48 -19.52 -0.38
N ASP A 291 2.82 -18.49 -0.87
CA ASP A 291 2.04 -17.55 -0.09
C ASP A 291 0.71 -18.18 0.38
N ASP A 292 0.00 -18.87 -0.51
CA ASP A 292 -1.19 -19.63 -0.15
C ASP A 292 -0.86 -20.82 0.77
N TRP A 293 0.31 -21.45 0.60
CA TRP A 293 0.83 -22.45 1.55
C TRP A 293 1.09 -21.86 2.93
N MET A 294 1.72 -20.68 3.02
CA MET A 294 1.91 -19.99 4.30
C MET A 294 0.56 -19.68 4.99
N ARG A 295 -0.47 -19.32 4.24
CA ARG A 295 -1.81 -19.02 4.79
C ARG A 295 -2.50 -20.24 5.45
N ARG A 296 -2.03 -21.46 5.21
CA ARG A 296 -2.61 -22.68 5.80
C ARG A 296 -2.34 -22.77 7.31
N PRO A 297 -3.25 -23.38 8.08
CA PRO A 297 -3.12 -23.45 9.54
C PRO A 297 -1.87 -24.20 10.01
N GLU A 298 -1.37 -25.18 9.24
CA GLU A 298 -0.17 -25.95 9.59
C GLU A 298 1.12 -25.09 9.59
N GLN A 299 1.11 -24.02 8.79
CA GLN A 299 2.18 -23.03 8.73
C GLN A 299 1.89 -21.86 9.66
N ARG A 300 0.71 -21.25 9.55
CA ARG A 300 0.35 -20.06 10.32
C ARG A 300 0.30 -20.31 11.83
N GLN A 301 -0.16 -21.49 12.26
CA GLN A 301 -0.24 -21.89 13.68
C GLN A 301 -0.96 -20.85 14.55
N GLY A 302 -2.02 -20.23 14.03
CA GLY A 302 -2.78 -19.22 14.76
C GLY A 302 -2.07 -17.87 14.97
N ARG A 303 -0.86 -17.68 14.44
CA ARG A 303 -0.11 -16.42 14.51
C ARG A 303 -0.70 -15.37 13.56
N ALA A 304 -0.50 -14.10 13.92
CA ALA A 304 -1.00 -12.94 13.19
C ALA A 304 0.16 -12.10 12.63
N CYS A 305 -0.14 -11.24 11.66
CA CYS A 305 0.74 -10.18 11.22
C CYS A 305 0.24 -8.81 11.70
N VAL A 306 1.15 -7.85 11.81
CA VAL A 306 0.76 -6.43 11.84
C VAL A 306 0.50 -5.96 10.41
N ARG A 307 -0.55 -5.16 10.19
CA ARG A 307 -0.85 -4.48 8.92
C ARG A 307 -1.33 -3.05 9.16
N PRO A 308 -1.14 -2.10 8.23
CA PRO A 308 -1.59 -0.72 8.41
C PRO A 308 -3.04 -0.47 7.98
N GLU A 309 -3.58 0.69 8.35
CA GLU A 309 -4.81 1.24 7.75
C GLU A 309 -4.58 1.63 6.29
N ILE A 310 -3.51 2.38 6.01
CA ILE A 310 -3.10 2.80 4.66
C ILE A 310 -1.82 2.04 4.29
N SER A 311 -1.81 1.39 3.13
CA SER A 311 -0.67 0.56 2.70
C SER A 311 0.61 1.37 2.53
N ARG A 312 1.74 0.77 2.91
CA ARG A 312 3.11 1.29 2.73
C ARG A 312 3.77 0.76 1.46
N THR A 313 3.06 -0.08 0.72
CA THR A 313 3.39 -0.56 -0.61
C THR A 313 2.18 -0.46 -1.53
N MET A 314 2.43 -0.26 -2.83
CA MET A 314 1.46 -0.46 -3.90
C MET A 314 2.11 -1.27 -5.01
N THR A 315 1.34 -2.07 -5.76
CA THR A 315 1.87 -2.77 -6.93
C THR A 315 1.59 -1.98 -8.21
N PHE A 316 2.56 -2.00 -9.12
CA PHE A 316 2.41 -1.53 -10.50
C PHE A 316 2.55 -2.67 -11.53
N GLY A 317 2.66 -3.92 -11.06
CA GLY A 317 2.90 -5.12 -11.86
C GLY A 317 1.69 -5.68 -12.57
N ARG A 318 1.16 -4.99 -13.59
CA ARG A 318 0.02 -5.51 -14.37
C ARG A 318 0.32 -6.83 -15.09
N LYS A 319 1.52 -6.95 -15.66
CA LYS A 319 2.02 -8.17 -16.31
C LYS A 319 2.89 -8.94 -15.32
N GLY A 320 2.54 -10.20 -15.08
CA GLY A 320 3.25 -11.12 -14.19
C GLY A 320 2.74 -12.54 -14.37
N VAL A 321 3.20 -13.45 -13.50
CA VAL A 321 2.91 -14.90 -13.59
C VAL A 321 1.41 -15.23 -13.50
N SER A 322 0.61 -14.38 -12.89
CA SER A 322 -0.85 -14.54 -12.72
C SER A 322 -1.70 -13.96 -13.86
N HIS A 323 -1.09 -13.48 -14.94
CA HIS A 323 -1.78 -12.84 -16.08
C HIS A 323 -2.68 -11.63 -15.72
N GLY A 324 -2.48 -11.00 -14.56
CA GLY A 324 -3.07 -9.70 -14.22
C GLY A 324 -4.56 -9.70 -13.80
N GLN A 325 -5.21 -10.87 -13.69
CA GLN A 325 -6.64 -10.96 -13.36
C GLN A 325 -7.00 -10.26 -12.03
N PHE A 326 -6.22 -10.53 -10.96
CA PHE A 326 -6.42 -9.88 -9.65
C PHE A 326 -5.90 -8.44 -9.61
N PHE A 327 -4.93 -8.09 -10.48
CA PHE A 327 -4.37 -6.74 -10.54
C PHE A 327 -5.42 -5.73 -10.99
N ASP A 328 -6.14 -6.04 -12.09
CA ASP A 328 -7.07 -5.11 -12.70
C ASP A 328 -8.37 -4.92 -11.89
N GLN A 329 -8.72 -5.85 -11.01
CA GLN A 329 -9.94 -5.80 -10.20
C GLN A 329 -9.70 -5.28 -8.76
N HIS A 330 -8.53 -5.57 -8.18
CA HIS A 330 -8.25 -5.28 -6.77
C HIS A 330 -6.93 -4.55 -6.55
N LEU A 331 -5.80 -5.16 -6.92
CA LEU A 331 -4.49 -4.73 -6.39
C LEU A 331 -4.08 -3.32 -6.83
N LYS A 332 -4.40 -2.91 -8.08
CA LYS A 332 -4.02 -1.58 -8.59
C LYS A 332 -4.72 -0.41 -7.89
N PHE A 333 -5.80 -0.69 -7.16
CA PHE A 333 -6.62 0.32 -6.48
C PHE A 333 -6.22 0.53 -5.03
N ILE A 334 -5.24 -0.22 -4.52
CA ILE A 334 -4.73 -0.06 -3.15
C ILE A 334 -3.95 1.26 -3.07
N LYS A 335 -4.36 2.10 -2.13
CA LYS A 335 -3.80 3.43 -1.90
C LYS A 335 -2.42 3.30 -1.25
N LEU A 336 -1.41 3.89 -1.89
CA LEU A 336 -0.10 4.10 -1.29
C LEU A 336 -0.15 5.30 -0.35
N ASN A 337 0.33 5.11 0.89
CA ASN A 337 0.51 6.22 1.82
C ASN A 337 1.51 7.26 1.28
N GLN A 338 1.17 8.55 1.40
CA GLN A 338 2.05 9.68 1.06
C GLN A 338 2.38 10.56 2.26
N HIS A 339 1.79 10.29 3.44
CA HIS A 339 2.01 11.07 4.65
C HIS A 339 2.99 10.36 5.57
N PHE A 340 4.18 10.94 5.78
CA PHE A 340 5.18 10.34 6.66
C PHE A 340 4.67 10.27 8.11
N VAL A 341 4.62 9.06 8.68
CA VAL A 341 4.28 8.84 10.09
C VAL A 341 5.54 8.45 10.87
N PRO A 342 5.93 9.18 11.93
CA PRO A 342 7.10 8.85 12.75
C PRO A 342 6.79 7.70 13.74
N PHE A 343 6.58 6.49 13.24
CA PHE A 343 6.17 5.33 14.05
C PHE A 343 7.10 5.01 15.21
N THR A 344 8.40 5.28 15.10
CA THR A 344 9.39 5.07 16.18
C THR A 344 9.17 6.00 17.37
N GLN A 345 8.38 7.07 17.19
CA GLN A 345 7.98 8.02 18.23
C GLN A 345 6.60 7.72 18.82
N LEU A 346 5.89 6.71 18.29
CA LEU A 346 4.56 6.33 18.74
C LEU A 346 4.62 5.16 19.73
N ASP A 347 3.66 5.11 20.65
CA ASP A 347 3.43 3.93 21.46
C ASP A 347 2.63 2.88 20.66
N LEU A 348 3.32 1.82 20.24
CA LEU A 348 2.73 0.70 19.52
C LEU A 348 2.37 -0.49 20.43
N SER A 349 2.43 -0.33 21.76
CA SER A 349 2.14 -1.40 22.73
C SER A 349 0.71 -1.94 22.62
N TYR A 350 -0.22 -1.14 22.10
CA TYR A 350 -1.59 -1.54 21.85
C TYR A 350 -1.73 -2.72 20.86
N LEU A 351 -0.69 -3.03 20.08
CA LEU A 351 -0.66 -4.17 19.15
C LEU A 351 -0.26 -5.51 19.77
N ARG A 352 0.18 -5.52 21.04
CA ARG A 352 0.48 -6.77 21.76
C ARG A 352 -0.78 -7.59 21.93
N GLN A 353 -0.72 -8.89 21.69
CA GLN A 353 -1.90 -9.76 21.64
C GLN A 353 -2.89 -9.56 22.79
N GLU A 354 -2.43 -9.61 24.04
CA GLU A 354 -3.31 -9.48 25.21
C GLU A 354 -4.07 -8.14 25.24
N THR A 355 -3.37 -7.05 24.90
CA THR A 355 -3.95 -5.71 24.89
C THR A 355 -4.89 -5.55 23.69
N TYR A 356 -4.46 -6.00 22.53
CA TYR A 356 -5.22 -5.91 21.30
C TYR A 356 -6.51 -6.74 21.38
N ASP A 357 -6.44 -8.00 21.81
CA ASP A 357 -7.61 -8.88 21.93
C ASP A 357 -8.62 -8.33 22.93
N ARG A 358 -8.17 -7.77 24.05
CA ARG A 358 -9.07 -7.13 25.01
C ARG A 358 -9.74 -5.89 24.42
N ASP A 359 -8.94 -4.93 23.95
CA ASP A 359 -9.43 -3.58 23.65
C ASP A 359 -10.11 -3.52 22.28
N PHE A 360 -9.54 -4.18 21.27
CA PHE A 360 -10.10 -4.20 19.93
C PHE A 360 -11.39 -5.02 19.86
N LEU A 361 -11.46 -6.20 20.51
CA LEU A 361 -12.69 -6.99 20.51
C LEU A 361 -13.79 -6.30 21.32
N ALA A 362 -13.46 -5.68 22.46
CA ALA A 362 -14.44 -4.89 23.22
C ALA A 362 -15.00 -3.74 22.38
N ARG A 363 -14.15 -3.03 21.63
CA ARG A 363 -14.57 -1.98 20.69
C ARG A 363 -15.49 -2.52 19.60
N VAL A 364 -15.10 -3.61 18.92
CA VAL A 364 -15.89 -4.21 17.82
C VAL A 364 -17.25 -4.71 18.32
N TYR A 365 -17.28 -5.47 19.40
CA TYR A 365 -18.51 -6.08 19.89
C TYR A 365 -19.40 -5.10 20.66
N GLY A 366 -18.83 -4.03 21.22
CA GLY A 366 -19.55 -2.90 21.80
C GLY A 366 -20.13 -1.92 20.75
N ALA A 367 -19.63 -1.92 19.52
CA ALA A 367 -20.17 -1.08 18.45
C ALA A 367 -21.62 -1.49 18.10
N PRO A 368 -22.49 -0.52 17.76
CA PRO A 368 -23.89 -0.79 17.44
C PRO A 368 -24.00 -1.69 16.21
N LEU A 369 -24.85 -2.72 16.32
CA LEU A 369 -25.15 -3.63 15.23
C LEU A 369 -26.04 -2.93 14.20
N LEU A 370 -25.66 -2.97 12.92
CA LEU A 370 -26.44 -2.44 11.82
C LEU A 370 -26.56 -3.45 10.69
N GLN A 371 -27.73 -3.49 10.05
CA GLN A 371 -27.97 -4.31 8.86
C GLN A 371 -27.10 -3.80 7.69
N VAL A 372 -26.65 -4.73 6.84
CA VAL A 372 -25.75 -4.40 5.71
C VAL A 372 -26.40 -3.41 4.74
N GLU A 373 -27.71 -3.52 4.52
CA GLU A 373 -28.47 -2.64 3.64
C GLU A 373 -28.40 -1.19 4.13
N LYS A 374 -28.57 -0.98 5.45
CA LYS A 374 -28.53 0.34 6.09
C LYS A 374 -27.12 0.96 6.03
N VAL A 375 -26.08 0.15 6.12
CA VAL A 375 -24.70 0.62 5.89
C VAL A 375 -24.53 1.04 4.42
N ARG A 376 -25.00 0.20 3.48
CA ARG A 376 -24.89 0.43 2.03
C ARG A 376 -25.65 1.69 1.57
N THR A 377 -26.83 1.95 2.13
CA THR A 377 -27.66 3.13 1.85
C THR A 377 -27.26 4.37 2.65
N SER A 378 -26.25 4.25 3.53
CA SER A 378 -25.81 5.34 4.41
C SER A 378 -26.92 5.85 5.33
N GLU A 379 -27.75 4.94 5.85
CA GLU A 379 -28.68 5.23 6.94
C GLU A 379 -27.95 5.28 8.29
N ARG A 380 -28.51 6.02 9.25
CA ARG A 380 -27.95 6.18 10.61
C ARG A 380 -26.54 6.79 10.62
N ASN A 381 -26.33 7.89 9.87
CA ASN A 381 -25.03 8.54 9.71
C ASN A 381 -24.42 9.13 10.99
N GLU A 382 -25.22 9.32 12.04
CA GLU A 382 -24.73 9.68 13.36
C GLU A 382 -23.87 8.58 14.00
N LEU A 383 -23.99 7.33 13.53
CA LEU A 383 -23.16 6.21 13.98
C LEU A 383 -21.86 6.19 13.17
N GLY A 384 -20.81 6.82 13.70
CA GLY A 384 -19.48 6.87 13.07
C GLY A 384 -18.75 5.51 13.01
N GLU A 385 -19.16 4.56 13.84
CA GLU A 385 -18.60 3.21 13.92
C GLU A 385 -19.70 2.18 14.17
N VAL A 386 -19.73 1.11 13.37
CA VAL A 386 -20.79 0.08 13.41
C VAL A 386 -20.22 -1.31 13.18
N ARG A 387 -20.97 -2.31 13.64
CA ARG A 387 -20.73 -3.72 13.34
C ARG A 387 -21.81 -4.25 12.39
N VAL A 388 -21.39 -4.98 11.36
CA VAL A 388 -22.25 -5.77 10.48
C VAL A 388 -21.96 -7.23 10.78
N GLN A 389 -22.94 -7.98 11.29
CA GLN A 389 -22.72 -9.36 11.70
C GLN A 389 -23.06 -10.33 10.57
N TYR A 390 -22.11 -11.18 10.20
CA TYR A 390 -22.35 -12.37 9.38
C TYR A 390 -22.46 -13.62 10.27
N THR A 391 -23.05 -14.70 9.78
CA THR A 391 -23.29 -15.94 10.54
C THR A 391 -22.78 -17.21 9.86
N GLY A 392 -22.35 -17.10 8.61
CA GLY A 392 -21.83 -18.21 7.82
C GLY A 392 -21.09 -17.72 6.59
N ARG A 393 -20.53 -18.66 5.81
CA ARG A 393 -19.76 -18.36 4.61
C ARG A 393 -20.54 -17.52 3.60
N ASP A 394 -21.79 -17.91 3.35
CA ASP A 394 -22.58 -17.28 2.29
C ASP A 394 -23.01 -15.86 2.68
N SER A 395 -23.35 -15.63 3.96
CA SER A 395 -23.63 -14.27 4.45
C SER A 395 -22.37 -13.41 4.51
N PHE A 396 -21.20 -13.98 4.85
CA PHE A 396 -19.93 -13.27 4.74
C PHE A 396 -19.67 -12.79 3.31
N LYS A 397 -19.73 -13.70 2.32
CA LYS A 397 -19.49 -13.35 0.91
C LYS A 397 -20.48 -12.32 0.39
N ALA A 398 -21.77 -12.49 0.72
CA ALA A 398 -22.81 -11.54 0.33
C ALA A 398 -22.56 -10.13 0.90
N PHE A 399 -22.24 -10.04 2.20
CA PHE A 399 -22.04 -8.75 2.85
C PHE A 399 -20.72 -8.09 2.45
N ALA A 400 -19.65 -8.86 2.29
CA ALA A 400 -18.37 -8.37 1.78
C ALA A 400 -18.54 -7.75 0.39
N LYS A 401 -19.21 -8.48 -0.53
CA LYS A 401 -19.51 -7.99 -1.88
C LYS A 401 -20.40 -6.75 -1.86
N ALA A 402 -21.44 -6.71 -1.02
CA ALA A 402 -22.34 -5.56 -0.89
C ALA A 402 -21.63 -4.27 -0.44
N LEU A 403 -20.53 -4.41 0.32
CA LEU A 403 -19.74 -3.31 0.86
C LEU A 403 -18.41 -3.07 0.12
N GLY A 404 -18.14 -3.83 -0.95
CA GLY A 404 -16.94 -3.66 -1.79
C GLY A 404 -15.64 -4.20 -1.18
N VAL A 405 -15.74 -5.02 -0.14
CA VAL A 405 -14.65 -5.74 0.53
C VAL A 405 -14.27 -6.97 -0.29
N MET A 406 -13.01 -7.39 -0.24
CA MET A 406 -12.59 -8.67 -0.83
C MET A 406 -13.31 -9.84 -0.14
N ASP A 407 -13.94 -10.69 -0.94
CA ASP A 407 -14.83 -11.78 -0.51
C ASP A 407 -14.20 -13.19 -0.65
N ASP A 408 -12.96 -13.27 -1.15
CA ASP A 408 -12.19 -14.52 -1.16
C ASP A 408 -11.64 -14.86 0.22
N LEU A 409 -11.58 -16.15 0.51
CA LEU A 409 -11.02 -16.69 1.74
C LEU A 409 -9.86 -17.63 1.41
N LYS A 410 -8.88 -17.70 2.31
CA LYS A 410 -7.76 -18.65 2.21
C LYS A 410 -7.71 -19.46 3.50
N SER A 411 -7.93 -20.76 3.40
CA SER A 411 -8.08 -21.66 4.56
C SER A 411 -9.11 -21.12 5.58
N GLY A 412 -10.24 -20.61 5.07
CA GLY A 412 -11.31 -20.01 5.87
C GLY A 412 -11.03 -18.61 6.41
N VAL A 413 -9.84 -18.03 6.20
CA VAL A 413 -9.48 -16.70 6.69
C VAL A 413 -9.86 -15.64 5.64
N PRO A 414 -10.67 -14.63 5.98
CA PRO A 414 -10.98 -13.52 5.09
C PRO A 414 -9.82 -12.52 5.02
N ARG A 415 -9.69 -11.83 3.88
CA ARG A 415 -8.68 -10.79 3.62
C ARG A 415 -8.69 -9.70 4.70
N ALA A 416 -7.51 -9.35 5.22
CA ALA A 416 -7.32 -8.43 6.35
C ALA A 416 -8.11 -8.78 7.64
N GLY A 417 -8.61 -10.01 7.74
CA GLY A 417 -9.40 -10.48 8.88
C GLY A 417 -8.57 -10.66 10.14
N TYR A 418 -9.19 -10.47 11.31
CA TYR A 418 -8.64 -10.84 12.61
C TYR A 418 -9.75 -11.43 13.46
N ARG A 419 -9.64 -12.70 13.86
CA ARG A 419 -10.72 -13.45 14.54
C ARG A 419 -12.05 -13.38 13.77
N GLY A 420 -11.95 -13.51 12.45
CA GLY A 420 -13.06 -13.36 11.49
C GLY A 420 -13.49 -11.91 11.19
N ILE A 421 -13.01 -10.92 11.94
CA ILE A 421 -13.45 -9.51 11.80
C ILE A 421 -12.67 -8.82 10.68
N VAL A 422 -13.36 -8.28 9.68
CA VAL A 422 -12.77 -7.40 8.65
C VAL A 422 -13.14 -5.95 8.95
N SER A 423 -12.14 -5.10 9.16
CA SER A 423 -12.31 -3.69 9.54
C SER A 423 -11.84 -2.75 8.44
N PHE A 424 -12.73 -1.85 8.01
CA PHE A 424 -12.54 -0.95 6.88
C PHE A 424 -13.39 0.30 7.03
N LEU A 425 -13.17 1.29 6.17
CA LEU A 425 -14.04 2.46 6.04
C LEU A 425 -15.06 2.21 4.92
N PHE A 426 -16.30 2.64 5.11
CA PHE A 426 -17.31 2.65 4.07
C PHE A 426 -18.04 3.98 4.09
N ARG A 427 -17.82 4.80 3.05
CA ARG A 427 -18.41 6.15 2.93
C ARG A 427 -18.19 7.02 4.18
N GLY A 428 -16.96 7.00 4.72
CA GLY A 428 -16.59 7.78 5.91
C GLY A 428 -16.94 7.13 7.26
N ARG A 429 -17.65 6.00 7.29
CA ARG A 429 -18.01 5.27 8.52
C ARG A 429 -17.04 4.11 8.76
N ARG A 430 -16.62 3.89 10.00
CA ARG A 430 -15.88 2.67 10.40
C ARG A 430 -16.84 1.49 10.45
N VAL A 431 -16.53 0.43 9.70
CA VAL A 431 -17.34 -0.79 9.65
C VAL A 431 -16.51 -1.99 10.07
N HIS A 432 -17.09 -2.80 10.95
CA HIS A 432 -16.58 -4.12 11.32
C HIS A 432 -17.51 -5.19 10.78
N LEU A 433 -17.11 -5.86 9.70
CA LEU A 433 -17.79 -7.07 9.23
C LEU A 433 -17.31 -8.24 10.10
N ALA A 434 -18.13 -8.69 11.03
CA ALA A 434 -17.71 -9.56 12.13
C ALA A 434 -18.60 -10.81 12.27
N PRO A 435 -18.05 -11.96 12.72
CA PRO A 435 -18.85 -13.10 13.14
C PRO A 435 -19.53 -12.81 14.49
N PRO A 436 -20.43 -13.69 14.99
CA PRO A 436 -20.92 -13.60 16.36
C PRO A 436 -19.76 -13.68 17.36
N GLN A 437 -19.95 -13.14 18.57
CA GLN A 437 -18.90 -13.14 19.60
C GLN A 437 -18.50 -14.55 20.06
N THR A 438 -19.35 -15.54 19.78
CA THR A 438 -19.09 -16.97 20.02
C THR A 438 -18.11 -17.61 19.01
N TRP A 439 -17.51 -16.83 18.12
CA TRP A 439 -16.50 -17.32 17.17
C TRP A 439 -15.28 -17.91 17.91
N ASP A 440 -14.88 -19.12 17.54
CA ASP A 440 -13.83 -19.89 18.20
C ASP A 440 -12.73 -20.42 17.25
N GLY A 441 -12.85 -20.19 15.95
CA GLY A 441 -11.84 -20.60 14.99
C GLY A 441 -12.23 -20.41 13.53
N TYR A 442 -11.25 -20.57 12.65
CA TYR A 442 -11.46 -20.57 11.20
C TYR A 442 -11.82 -21.99 10.73
N ASP A 443 -12.78 -22.08 9.81
CA ASP A 443 -13.16 -23.32 9.13
C ASP A 443 -12.54 -23.35 7.73
N PRO A 444 -11.53 -24.22 7.47
CA PRO A 444 -10.89 -24.31 6.17
C PRO A 444 -11.82 -24.73 5.01
N SER A 445 -13.02 -25.25 5.30
CA SER A 445 -14.02 -25.56 4.27
C SER A 445 -14.63 -24.30 3.62
N TRP A 446 -14.43 -23.13 4.23
CA TRP A 446 -14.83 -21.85 3.66
C TRP A 446 -13.83 -21.42 2.57
N ASN A 447 -14.11 -21.88 1.34
CA ASN A 447 -13.44 -21.46 0.10
C ASN A 447 -14.31 -20.47 -0.68
#